data_AF-A0A101SWJ9-F1
#
_entry.id   AF-A0A101SWJ9-F1
#
_cell.length_a   1.000
_cell.length_b   1.000
_cell.length_c   1.000
_cell.angle_alpha   90.00
_cell.angle_beta   90.00
_cell.angle_gamma   90.00
#
_symmetry.space_group_name_H-M   'P 1'
#
loop_
_entity.id
_entity.type
_entity.pdbx_description
1 polymer ?
#
loop_
_entity_poly.entity_id
_entity_poly.type
_entity_poly.pdbx_seq_one_letter_code
_entity_poly.pdbx_strand_id
1 'polypeptide(L)'
;MSVTLPLPDQAAISAHCIWSPQVVPHAPHFDGQPEDVYTLWGYGLFVDNEGDFVGRPMAECSGREILTELLGHLGLTDIEEDVAASTTVIPVMMPYITSQFAPRTVHDRPLVHPRKAANFAFLGQFTEIPEDVVFTVEYSVRGAMHALYGLLGLDEHEIPGIYHALADPKTAFTVLKAALD
;
A
#
# COMPACT_ATOMS: atom_id res chain seq x y z
N MET A 1 4.74 25.89 0.02
CA MET A 1 5.94 26.47 -0.62
C MET A 1 7.11 25.50 -0.52
N SER A 2 7.20 24.67 -1.56
CA SER A 2 8.26 23.74 -2.01
C SER A 2 9.44 23.35 -1.11
N VAL A 3 9.53 22.05 -0.82
CA VAL A 3 10.82 21.34 -0.84
C VAL A 3 10.86 20.55 -2.14
N THR A 4 11.66 21.00 -3.10
CA THR A 4 11.95 20.24 -4.31
C THR A 4 13.12 19.31 -3.98
N LEU A 5 12.82 18.10 -3.53
CA LEU A 5 13.85 17.05 -3.50
C LEU A 5 13.96 16.47 -4.92
N PRO A 6 15.16 16.43 -5.52
CA PRO A 6 15.39 15.70 -6.76
C PRO A 6 15.40 14.21 -6.42
N LEU A 7 14.23 13.64 -6.17
CA LEU A 7 14.08 12.20 -6.05
C LEU A 7 13.60 11.69 -7.40
N PRO A 8 14.28 10.68 -8.00
CA PRO A 8 13.74 10.00 -9.16
C PRO A 8 12.35 9.45 -8.81
N ASP A 9 11.46 9.31 -9.80
CA ASP A 9 10.04 8.89 -9.71
C ASP A 9 9.82 7.49 -9.08
N GLN A 10 10.38 7.20 -7.91
CA GLN A 10 10.48 5.88 -7.33
C GLN A 10 10.23 5.90 -5.82
N ALA A 11 9.61 4.82 -5.35
CA ALA A 11 9.57 4.52 -3.93
C ALA A 11 11.01 4.28 -3.44
N ALA A 12 11.45 5.04 -2.44
CA ALA A 12 12.75 4.85 -1.81
C ALA A 12 12.56 4.04 -0.52
N ILE A 13 13.41 3.04 -0.31
CA ILE A 13 13.46 2.26 0.93
C ILE A 13 14.84 2.48 1.52
N SER A 14 14.92 3.10 2.70
CA SER A 14 16.17 3.14 3.45
C SER A 14 16.31 1.84 4.23
N ALA A 15 17.33 1.04 3.90
CA ALA A 15 17.59 -0.25 4.57
C ALA A 15 17.90 -0.13 6.07
N HIS A 16 18.18 1.09 6.54
CA HIS A 16 18.47 1.39 7.95
C HIS A 16 17.34 2.14 8.65
N CYS A 17 16.35 2.63 7.91
CA CYS A 17 15.21 3.32 8.49
C CYS A 17 14.12 2.31 8.85
N ILE A 18 13.89 2.15 10.14
CA ILE A 18 12.79 1.34 10.68
C ILE A 18 11.42 1.92 10.20
N TRP A 19 11.41 3.17 9.72
CA TRP A 19 10.21 4.00 9.46
C TRP A 19 9.94 4.38 7.99
N SER A 20 10.59 3.83 6.95
CA SER A 20 10.04 4.05 5.60
C SER A 20 10.57 3.24 4.43
N PRO A 21 9.58 2.78 3.66
CA PRO A 21 9.38 3.14 2.26
C PRO A 21 8.65 4.48 2.12
N GLN A 22 9.20 5.43 1.35
CA GLN A 22 8.51 6.68 0.97
C GLN A 22 7.93 6.58 -0.44
N VAL A 23 6.77 7.22 -0.67
CA VAL A 23 6.17 7.38 -1.99
C VAL A 23 5.95 8.87 -2.26
N VAL A 24 6.53 9.34 -3.36
CA VAL A 24 6.30 10.70 -3.88
C VAL A 24 5.39 10.56 -5.11
N PRO A 25 4.08 10.82 -4.99
CA PRO A 25 3.18 10.81 -6.13
C PRO A 25 3.48 11.97 -7.09
N HIS A 26 3.14 11.79 -8.36
CA HIS A 26 3.18 12.87 -9.35
C HIS A 26 2.30 14.04 -8.90
N ALA A 27 2.83 15.27 -8.97
CA ALA A 27 2.12 16.48 -8.59
C ALA A 27 1.38 17.12 -9.79
N PRO A 28 0.14 17.62 -9.62
CA PRO A 28 -0.66 17.57 -8.39
C PRO A 28 -1.24 16.17 -8.14
N HIS A 29 -1.29 15.77 -6.87
CA HIS A 29 -1.89 14.49 -6.47
C HIS A 29 -3.39 14.62 -6.18
N PHE A 30 -3.81 15.75 -5.62
CA PHE A 30 -5.21 16.05 -5.33
C PHE A 30 -5.79 17.07 -6.31
N ASP A 31 -7.08 16.94 -6.62
CA ASP A 31 -7.80 17.95 -7.38
C ASP A 31 -7.83 19.28 -6.62
N GLY A 32 -7.51 20.38 -7.30
CA GLY A 32 -7.38 21.70 -6.68
C GLY A 32 -6.15 21.91 -5.78
N GLN A 33 -5.17 20.98 -5.76
CA GLN A 33 -3.89 21.18 -5.07
C GLN A 33 -3.13 22.36 -5.69
N PRO A 34 -2.66 23.35 -4.90
CA PRO A 34 -1.86 24.46 -5.41
C PRO A 34 -0.56 23.99 -6.08
N GLU A 35 -0.12 24.69 -7.13
CA GLU A 35 1.06 24.32 -7.93
C GLU A 35 2.38 24.27 -7.13
N ASP A 36 2.48 25.02 -6.02
CA ASP A 36 3.66 25.10 -5.17
C ASP A 36 3.59 24.20 -3.92
N VAL A 37 2.58 23.34 -3.86
CA VAL A 37 2.36 22.35 -2.81
C VAL A 37 2.67 20.97 -3.36
N TYR A 38 3.47 20.20 -2.63
CA TYR A 38 3.83 18.82 -2.95
C TYR A 38 3.35 17.91 -1.84
N THR A 39 3.07 16.66 -2.20
CA THR A 39 2.61 15.64 -1.26
C THR A 39 3.63 14.52 -1.21
N LEU A 40 3.85 14.01 0.00
CA LEU A 40 4.69 12.86 0.27
C LEU A 40 3.91 11.93 1.17
N TRP A 41 3.99 10.64 0.90
CA TRP A 41 3.42 9.60 1.76
C TRP A 41 4.52 8.67 2.24
N GLY A 42 4.42 8.25 3.51
CA GLY A 42 5.36 7.32 4.12
C GLY A 42 4.68 6.50 5.19
N TYR A 43 5.28 5.38 5.56
CA TYR A 43 4.78 4.49 6.59
C TYR A 43 5.90 3.76 7.32
N GLY A 44 5.69 3.46 8.60
CA GLY A 44 6.57 2.59 9.38
C GLY A 44 6.01 1.18 9.49
N LEU A 45 6.90 0.18 9.38
CA LEU A 45 6.54 -1.22 9.59
C LEU A 45 6.62 -1.64 11.07
N PHE A 46 7.51 -1.00 11.83
CA PHE A 46 7.73 -1.31 13.25
C PHE A 46 7.47 -0.06 14.09
N VAL A 47 6.19 0.28 14.24
CA VAL A 47 5.75 1.53 14.87
C VAL A 47 6.04 1.61 16.37
N ASP A 48 6.29 0.47 17.01
CA ASP A 48 6.61 0.36 18.44
C ASP A 48 8.12 0.47 18.73
N ASN A 49 8.97 0.48 17.69
CA ASN A 49 10.41 0.65 17.84
C ASN A 49 10.76 2.13 17.93
N GLU A 50 11.73 2.45 18.79
CA GLU A 50 12.29 3.80 18.88
C GLU A 50 12.95 4.22 17.56
N GLY A 51 12.70 5.47 17.16
CA GLY A 51 13.37 6.10 16.02
C GLY A 51 14.82 6.49 16.35
N ASP A 52 15.66 6.57 15.32
CA ASP A 52 17.10 6.84 15.43
C ASP A 52 17.41 8.31 15.77
N PHE A 53 16.55 9.24 15.35
CA PHE A 53 16.75 10.69 15.53
C PHE A 53 15.81 11.29 16.57
N VAL A 54 14.61 10.72 16.74
CA VAL A 54 13.63 11.19 17.74
C VAL A 54 13.75 10.42 19.07
N GLY A 55 14.23 9.17 19.07
CA GLY A 55 14.38 8.37 20.28
C GLY A 55 13.05 7.99 20.94
N ARG A 56 11.96 7.92 20.17
CA ARG A 56 10.63 7.54 20.63
C ARG A 56 9.95 6.60 19.63
N PRO A 57 9.01 5.75 20.07
CA PRO A 57 8.21 4.93 19.15
C PRO A 57 7.40 5.78 18.18
N MET A 58 7.35 5.40 16.90
CA MET A 58 6.60 6.12 15.86
C MET A 58 5.12 6.32 16.24
N ALA A 59 4.53 5.31 16.88
CA ALA A 59 3.14 5.34 17.34
C ALA A 59 2.84 6.47 18.34
N GLU A 60 3.87 7.01 19.01
CA GLU A 60 3.77 8.12 19.96
C GLU A 60 4.24 9.46 19.40
N CYS A 61 4.74 9.47 18.16
CA CYS A 61 5.27 10.66 17.53
C CYS A 61 4.17 11.56 16.95
N SER A 62 4.35 12.85 17.14
CA SER A 62 3.67 13.90 16.39
C SER A 62 4.14 13.92 14.93
N GLY A 63 3.40 14.59 14.06
CA GLY A 63 3.83 14.81 12.67
C GLY A 63 5.17 15.54 12.56
N ARG A 64 5.47 16.44 13.51
CA ARG A 64 6.75 17.17 13.58
C ARG A 64 7.90 16.22 13.87
N GLU A 65 7.72 15.33 14.85
CA GLU A 65 8.72 14.29 15.19
C GLU A 65 8.93 13.32 14.02
N ILE A 66 7.86 12.87 13.35
CA ILE A 66 7.96 12.03 12.15
C ILE A 66 8.75 12.73 11.04
N LEU A 67 8.54 14.04 10.85
CA LEU A 67 9.32 14.83 9.89
C LEU A 67 10.80 14.90 10.26
N THR A 68 11.11 15.16 11.53
CA THR A 68 12.49 15.19 12.04
C THR A 68 13.20 13.84 11.81
N GLU A 69 12.53 12.72 12.11
CA GLU A 69 13.08 11.39 11.84
C GLU A 69 13.37 11.21 10.34
N LEU A 70 12.41 11.53 9.48
CA LEU A 70 12.57 11.41 8.03
C LEU A 70 13.75 12.24 7.51
N LEU A 71 13.87 13.51 7.94
CA LEU A 71 14.98 14.38 7.53
C LEU A 71 16.33 13.87 8.04
N GLY A 72 16.37 13.29 9.23
CA GLY A 72 17.54 12.59 9.76
C GLY A 72 18.03 11.49 8.83
N HIS A 73 17.13 10.59 8.42
CA HIS A 73 17.46 9.49 7.49
C HIS A 73 17.84 9.97 6.09
N LEU A 74 17.34 11.14 5.66
CA LEU A 74 17.70 11.76 4.39
C LEU A 74 19.00 12.58 4.46
N GLY A 75 19.55 12.79 5.66
CA GLY A 75 20.73 13.65 5.87
C GLY A 75 20.44 15.14 5.63
N LEU A 76 19.19 15.58 5.84
CA LEU A 76 18.68 16.94 5.57
C LEU A 76 18.38 17.71 6.87
N THR A 77 19.13 17.43 7.93
CA THR A 77 18.93 18.07 9.25
C THR A 77 19.33 19.55 9.26
N ASP A 78 20.14 19.98 8.30
CA ASP A 78 20.57 21.37 8.13
C ASP A 78 19.46 22.31 7.67
N ILE A 79 18.41 21.79 7.04
CA ILE A 79 17.24 22.55 6.54
C ILE A 79 15.97 22.30 7.35
N GLU A 80 16.05 21.61 8.49
CA GLU A 80 14.87 21.14 9.23
C GLU A 80 13.91 22.27 9.61
N GLU A 81 14.42 23.41 10.06
CA GLU A 81 13.56 24.54 10.48
C GLU A 81 12.74 25.10 9.31
N ASP A 82 13.36 25.26 8.14
CA ASP A 82 12.71 25.77 6.93
C ASP A 82 11.66 24.78 6.39
N VAL A 83 12.01 23.49 6.38
CA VAL A 83 11.09 22.43 5.95
C VAL A 83 9.90 22.34 6.90
N ALA A 84 10.14 22.35 8.20
CA ALA A 84 9.08 22.25 9.19
C ALA A 84 8.16 23.47 9.24
N ALA A 85 8.65 24.66 8.90
CA ALA A 85 7.83 25.87 8.81
C ALA A 85 6.81 25.80 7.66
N SER A 86 7.09 25.02 6.61
CA SER A 86 6.30 24.95 5.38
C SER A 86 5.57 23.62 5.18
N THR A 87 5.83 22.63 6.03
CA THR A 87 5.32 21.25 5.90
C THR A 87 4.28 20.93 6.96
N THR A 88 3.15 20.37 6.52
CA THR A 88 2.16 19.77 7.43
C THR A 88 2.24 18.26 7.33
N VAL A 89 2.52 17.59 8.44
CA VAL A 89 2.52 16.13 8.53
C VAL A 89 1.32 15.68 9.34
N ILE A 90 0.48 14.85 8.73
CA ILE A 90 -0.75 14.31 9.34
C ILE A 90 -0.53 12.82 9.60
N PRO A 91 -0.18 12.40 10.84
CA PRO A 91 -0.06 10.99 11.17
C PRO A 91 -1.44 10.32 11.20
N VAL A 92 -1.49 9.07 10.74
CA VAL A 92 -2.70 8.26 10.79
C VAL A 92 -2.34 6.86 11.29
N MET A 93 -2.90 6.49 12.44
CA MET A 93 -2.79 5.13 12.97
C MET A 93 -3.95 4.29 12.45
N MET A 94 -3.62 3.16 11.82
CA MET A 94 -4.60 2.25 11.23
C MET A 94 -4.39 0.84 11.79
N PRO A 95 -5.10 0.46 12.87
CA PRO A 95 -4.88 -0.81 13.57
C PRO A 95 -5.03 -2.07 12.70
N TYR A 96 -5.79 -1.96 11.60
CA TYR A 96 -6.12 -3.08 10.72
C TYR A 96 -5.49 -2.97 9.33
N ILE A 97 -4.55 -2.04 9.09
CA ILE A 97 -3.99 -1.83 7.74
C ILE A 97 -3.28 -3.06 7.17
N THR A 98 -2.75 -3.94 8.02
CA THR A 98 -2.08 -5.19 7.63
C THR A 98 -2.96 -6.44 7.81
N SER A 99 -4.22 -6.28 8.21
CA SER A 99 -5.08 -7.40 8.63
C SER A 99 -5.38 -8.40 7.51
N GLN A 100 -5.31 -8.00 6.24
CA GLN A 100 -5.44 -8.89 5.07
C GLN A 100 -4.35 -9.97 5.01
N PHE A 101 -3.20 -9.71 5.64
CA PHE A 101 -2.02 -10.59 5.66
C PHE A 101 -1.89 -11.40 6.95
N ALA A 102 -2.86 -11.30 7.86
CA ALA A 102 -2.88 -12.15 9.06
C ALA A 102 -2.88 -13.65 8.65
N PRO A 103 -2.19 -14.52 9.40
CA PRO A 103 -2.25 -15.96 9.18
C PRO A 103 -3.71 -16.43 9.12
N ARG A 104 -4.04 -17.23 8.10
CA ARG A 104 -5.40 -17.70 7.87
C ARG A 104 -5.44 -19.12 7.34
N THR A 105 -6.58 -19.77 7.50
CA THR A 105 -6.96 -21.01 6.85
C THR A 105 -7.91 -20.74 5.68
N VAL A 106 -8.15 -21.76 4.84
CA VAL A 106 -9.13 -21.69 3.74
C VAL A 106 -10.57 -21.51 4.21
N HIS A 107 -10.83 -21.60 5.52
CA HIS A 107 -12.17 -21.46 6.10
C HIS A 107 -12.42 -20.09 6.74
N ASP A 108 -11.39 -19.24 6.88
CA ASP A 108 -11.51 -17.97 7.61
C ASP A 108 -12.19 -16.87 6.79
N ARG A 109 -12.26 -17.05 5.46
CA ARG A 109 -12.89 -16.11 4.52
C ARG A 109 -14.09 -16.76 3.83
N PRO A 110 -15.25 -16.10 3.76
CA PRO A 110 -16.38 -16.62 3.01
C PRO A 110 -16.14 -16.53 1.50
N LEU A 111 -16.75 -17.44 0.74
CA LEU A 111 -16.88 -17.26 -0.71
C LEU A 111 -17.62 -15.95 -1.01
N VAL A 112 -17.24 -15.28 -2.09
CA VAL A 112 -17.94 -14.08 -2.59
C VAL A 112 -19.43 -14.35 -2.73
N HIS A 113 -19.81 -15.43 -3.41
CA HIS A 113 -21.18 -15.92 -3.50
C HIS A 113 -21.29 -17.26 -2.77
N PRO A 114 -21.79 -17.29 -1.52
CA PRO A 114 -21.90 -18.54 -0.77
C PRO A 114 -22.84 -19.53 -1.45
N ARG A 115 -22.53 -20.83 -1.32
CA ARG A 115 -23.39 -21.89 -1.86
C ARG A 115 -24.81 -21.73 -1.32
N LYS A 116 -25.81 -21.73 -2.22
CA LYS A 116 -27.24 -21.55 -1.91
C LYS A 116 -27.64 -20.13 -1.46
N ALA A 117 -26.75 -19.14 -1.51
CA ALA A 117 -27.14 -17.76 -1.29
C ALA A 117 -28.06 -17.29 -2.42
N ALA A 118 -29.29 -16.90 -2.08
CA ALA A 118 -30.31 -16.56 -3.07
C ALA A 118 -30.27 -15.08 -3.48
N ASN A 119 -29.82 -14.20 -2.57
CA ASN A 119 -29.98 -12.76 -2.73
C ASN A 119 -28.88 -11.95 -2.02
N PHE A 120 -27.76 -12.57 -1.65
CA PHE A 120 -26.65 -11.87 -1.01
C PHE A 120 -25.29 -12.44 -1.43
N ALA A 121 -24.28 -11.59 -1.33
CA ALA A 121 -22.87 -11.89 -1.57
C ALA A 121 -22.01 -11.08 -0.59
N PHE A 122 -20.80 -11.55 -0.34
CA PHE A 122 -19.76 -10.82 0.38
C PHE A 122 -18.81 -10.17 -0.61
N LEU A 123 -18.32 -8.96 -0.29
CA LEU A 123 -17.39 -8.21 -1.14
C LEU A 123 -16.21 -7.69 -0.32
N GLY A 124 -15.12 -7.38 -1.02
CA GLY A 124 -13.92 -6.78 -0.45
C GLY A 124 -12.78 -7.77 -0.27
N GLN A 125 -11.75 -7.36 0.46
CA GLN A 125 -10.48 -8.11 0.53
C GLN A 125 -10.48 -9.25 1.55
N PHE A 126 -11.59 -9.46 2.26
CA PHE A 126 -11.76 -10.56 3.23
C PHE A 126 -12.65 -11.69 2.72
N THR A 127 -12.96 -11.72 1.42
CA THR A 127 -13.62 -12.86 0.77
C THR A 127 -12.61 -13.80 0.14
N GLU A 128 -13.04 -15.01 -0.17
CA GLU A 128 -12.22 -16.01 -0.83
C GLU A 128 -12.44 -15.96 -2.35
N ILE A 129 -11.36 -15.66 -3.07
CA ILE A 129 -11.20 -15.77 -4.52
C ILE A 129 -9.89 -16.54 -4.73
N PRO A 130 -9.93 -17.74 -5.34
CA PRO A 130 -8.73 -18.54 -5.56
C PRO A 130 -7.70 -17.81 -6.41
N GLU A 131 -6.42 -18.01 -6.10
CA GLU A 131 -5.25 -17.57 -6.88
C GLU A 131 -5.05 -16.05 -7.00
N ASP A 132 -6.00 -15.22 -6.58
CA ASP A 132 -5.89 -13.75 -6.61
C ASP A 132 -5.28 -13.19 -5.32
N VAL A 133 -4.73 -11.97 -5.39
CA VAL A 133 -3.92 -11.33 -4.36
C VAL A 133 -4.71 -10.18 -3.71
N VAL A 134 -4.97 -10.31 -2.40
CA VAL A 134 -5.56 -9.27 -1.56
C VAL A 134 -4.62 -8.05 -1.43
N PHE A 135 -5.10 -6.94 -0.86
CA PHE A 135 -4.39 -5.64 -0.83
C PHE A 135 -4.32 -4.94 -2.20
N THR A 136 -5.00 -5.48 -3.22
CA THR A 136 -5.14 -4.86 -4.53
C THR A 136 -6.56 -4.32 -4.74
N VAL A 137 -6.69 -3.31 -5.59
CA VAL A 137 -8.00 -2.84 -6.08
C VAL A 137 -8.65 -3.93 -6.94
N GLU A 138 -7.84 -4.61 -7.76
CA GLU A 138 -8.25 -5.71 -8.64
C GLU A 138 -9.05 -6.79 -7.90
N TYR A 139 -8.58 -7.26 -6.73
CA TYR A 139 -9.29 -8.25 -5.93
C TYR A 139 -10.73 -7.84 -5.60
N SER A 140 -10.92 -6.55 -5.29
CA SER A 140 -12.23 -6.01 -4.92
C SER A 140 -13.15 -5.89 -6.13
N VAL A 141 -12.61 -5.47 -7.28
CA VAL A 141 -13.34 -5.39 -8.55
C VAL A 141 -13.75 -6.78 -9.02
N ARG A 142 -12.82 -7.74 -9.00
CA ARG A 142 -13.07 -9.14 -9.34
C ARG A 142 -14.12 -9.76 -8.44
N GLY A 143 -14.05 -9.52 -7.13
CA GLY A 143 -15.08 -9.93 -6.18
C GLY A 143 -16.45 -9.36 -6.54
N ALA A 144 -16.53 -8.09 -6.94
CA ALA A 144 -17.79 -7.50 -7.41
C ALA A 144 -18.32 -8.21 -8.66
N MET A 145 -17.45 -8.55 -9.63
CA MET A 145 -17.87 -9.30 -10.81
C MET A 145 -18.45 -10.68 -10.46
N HIS A 146 -17.76 -11.45 -9.60
CA HIS A 146 -18.25 -12.75 -9.12
C HIS A 146 -19.62 -12.63 -8.44
N ALA A 147 -19.81 -11.63 -7.59
CA ALA A 147 -21.08 -11.41 -6.89
C ALA A 147 -22.21 -11.05 -7.86
N LEU A 148 -22.00 -10.07 -8.75
CA LEU A 148 -23.04 -9.62 -9.68
C LEU A 148 -23.42 -10.74 -10.64
N TYR A 149 -22.44 -11.42 -11.24
CA TYR A 149 -22.73 -12.44 -12.25
C TYR A 149 -23.44 -13.63 -11.62
N GLY A 150 -23.00 -14.08 -10.44
CA GLY A 150 -23.63 -15.19 -9.71
C GLY A 150 -25.04 -14.87 -9.21
N LEU A 151 -25.30 -13.65 -8.72
CA LEU A 151 -26.63 -13.27 -8.21
C LEU A 151 -27.65 -12.98 -9.32
N LEU A 152 -27.19 -12.46 -10.46
CA LEU A 152 -28.06 -12.09 -11.58
C LEU A 152 -28.18 -13.19 -12.64
N GLY A 153 -27.42 -14.28 -12.51
CA GLY A 153 -27.42 -15.39 -13.47
C GLY A 153 -26.86 -14.98 -14.83
N LEU A 154 -25.82 -14.15 -14.85
CA LEU A 154 -25.18 -13.62 -16.05
C LEU A 154 -24.08 -14.57 -16.55
N ASP A 155 -24.44 -15.83 -16.77
CA ASP A 155 -23.49 -16.91 -17.12
C ASP A 155 -22.82 -16.70 -18.49
N GLU A 156 -23.39 -15.85 -19.34
CA GLU A 156 -22.81 -15.45 -20.61
C GLU A 156 -21.61 -14.50 -20.49
N HIS A 157 -21.42 -13.87 -19.33
CA HIS A 157 -20.32 -12.96 -19.08
C HIS A 157 -19.16 -13.68 -18.39
N GLU A 158 -18.00 -13.67 -19.04
CA GLU A 158 -16.77 -14.22 -18.46
C GLU A 158 -16.11 -13.21 -17.52
N ILE A 159 -15.59 -13.72 -16.39
CA ILE A 159 -14.70 -12.95 -15.50
C ILE A 159 -13.27 -13.19 -16.00
N PRO A 160 -12.53 -12.15 -16.42
CA PRO A 160 -11.20 -12.32 -16.99
C PRO A 160 -10.30 -13.13 -16.06
N GLY A 161 -9.66 -14.20 -16.54
CA GLY A 161 -8.80 -15.05 -15.71
C GLY A 161 -7.62 -14.31 -15.08
N ILE A 162 -7.07 -14.88 -14.00
CA ILE A 162 -5.83 -14.38 -13.38
C ILE A 162 -4.66 -14.73 -14.30
N TYR A 163 -3.74 -13.79 -14.50
CA TYR A 163 -2.60 -14.00 -15.38
C TYR A 163 -1.49 -14.84 -14.71
N HIS A 164 -1.26 -16.05 -15.20
CA HIS A 164 -0.20 -16.95 -14.71
C HIS A 164 1.12 -16.71 -15.44
N ALA A 165 1.83 -15.65 -15.07
CA ALA A 165 3.09 -15.26 -15.72
C ALA A 165 4.14 -16.38 -15.79
N LEU A 166 4.24 -17.23 -14.76
CA LEU A 166 5.19 -18.34 -14.70
C LEU A 166 4.86 -19.52 -15.62
N ALA A 167 3.65 -19.56 -16.21
CA ALA A 167 3.30 -20.57 -17.19
C ALA A 167 4.00 -20.34 -18.56
N ASP A 168 4.46 -19.11 -18.83
CA ASP A 168 5.30 -18.81 -20.00
C ASP A 168 6.78 -19.16 -19.71
N PRO A 169 7.38 -20.12 -20.44
CA PRO A 169 8.77 -20.52 -20.22
C PRO A 169 9.78 -19.38 -20.34
N LYS A 170 9.51 -18.38 -21.18
CA LYS A 170 10.41 -17.21 -21.31
C LYS A 170 10.40 -16.38 -20.04
N THR A 171 9.20 -16.06 -19.56
CA THR A 171 9.02 -15.34 -18.29
C THR A 171 9.63 -16.11 -17.12
N ALA A 172 9.39 -17.42 -17.03
CA ALA A 172 9.95 -18.28 -15.98
C ALA A 172 11.49 -18.26 -15.99
N PHE A 173 12.12 -18.33 -17.16
CA PHE A 173 13.58 -18.26 -17.29
C PHE A 173 14.14 -16.90 -16.87
N THR A 174 13.46 -15.80 -17.22
CA THR A 174 13.85 -14.45 -16.79
C THR A 174 13.77 -14.30 -15.27
N VAL A 175 12.69 -14.79 -14.64
CA VAL A 175 12.55 -14.77 -13.19
C VAL A 175 13.64 -15.60 -12.52
N LEU A 176 13.96 -16.79 -13.06
CA LEU A 176 15.01 -17.65 -12.50
C LEU A 176 16.38 -16.97 -12.53
N LYS A 177 16.72 -16.26 -13.61
CA LYS A 177 17.96 -15.47 -13.67
C LYS A 177 18.00 -14.40 -12.58
N ALA A 178 16.94 -13.59 -12.50
CA ALA A 178 16.86 -12.52 -11.52
C ALA A 178 16.90 -13.03 -10.06
N ALA A 179 16.44 -14.26 -9.80
CA ALA A 179 16.48 -14.85 -8.47
C ALA A 179 17.85 -15.46 -8.09
N LEU A 180 18.73 -15.69 -9.07
CA LEU A 180 20.05 -16.30 -8.89
C LEU A 180 21.22 -15.33 -9.08
N ASP A 181 20.95 -14.13 -9.61
CA ASP A 181 21.89 -13.02 -9.72
C ASP A 181 22.01 -12.25 -8.39
#